data_AF-A0A961NUZ7-F1
#
_entry.id   AF-A0A961NUZ7-F1
#
_cell.length_a   1.000
_cell.length_b   1.000
_cell.length_c   1.000
_cell.angle_alpha   90.00
_cell.angle_beta   90.00
_cell.angle_gamma   90.00
#
_symmetry.space_group_name_H-M   'P 1'
#
loop_
_entity.id
_entity.type
_entity.pdbx_description
1 polymer ?
#
loop_
_entity_poly.entity_id
_entity_poly.type
_entity_poly.pdbx_seq_one_letter_code
_entity_poly.pdbx_strand_id
1 'polypeptide(L)' 'DLWRFAAIALVGTAGMTLMTQAFRLAPAVVVAPLDYTGLIWATLLGWVFWREAIDGMTVLGALVIVASGVFTILRERRAV' A
#
# COMPACT_ATOMS: atom_id res chain seq x y z
N ASP A 1 16.58 2.31 -23.83
CA ASP A 1 16.48 2.03 -22.38
C ASP A 1 16.31 3.27 -21.49
N LEU A 2 16.85 4.43 -21.86
CA LEU A 2 16.77 5.66 -21.04
C LEU A 2 15.35 6.05 -20.62
N TRP A 3 14.35 5.92 -21.50
CA TRP A 3 12.96 6.25 -21.19
C TRP A 3 12.35 5.35 -20.10
N ARG A 4 12.76 4.07 -20.03
CA ARG A 4 12.28 3.12 -19.01
C ARG A 4 12.86 3.47 -17.65
N PHE A 5 14.15 3.79 -17.62
CA PHE A 5 14.81 4.26 -16.39
C PHE A 5 14.22 5.58 -15.89
N ALA A 6 13.93 6.52 -16.80
CA ALA A 6 13.27 7.78 -16.45
C ALA A 6 11.87 7.55 -15.86
N ALA A 7 11.08 6.62 -16.44
CA ALA A 7 9.76 6.29 -15.93
C ALA A 7 9.81 5.67 -14.52
N ILE A 8 10.72 4.71 -14.28
CA ILE A 8 10.89 4.07 -12.97
C ILE A 8 11.35 5.10 -11.93
N ALA A 9 12.32 5.95 -12.28
CA ALA A 9 12.80 7.01 -11.39
C ALA A 9 11.69 8.00 -11.03
N LEU A 10 10.92 8.46 -12.03
CA LEU A 10 9.82 9.40 -11.81
C LEU A 10 8.76 8.81 -10.87
N VAL A 11 8.31 7.58 -11.14
CA VAL A 11 7.27 6.93 -10.33
C VAL A 11 7.78 6.62 -8.93
N GLY A 12 9.01 6.12 -8.78
CA GLY A 12 9.60 5.81 -7.49
C GLY A 12 9.80 7.04 -6.61
N THR A 13 10.36 8.12 -7.18
CA THR A 13 10.55 9.38 -6.44
C THR A 13 9.21 10.04 -6.11
N ALA A 14 8.24 10.04 -7.03
CA ALA A 14 6.90 10.55 -6.75
C ALA A 14 6.21 9.77 -5.63
N GLY A 15 6.27 8.43 -5.65
CA GLY A 15 5.71 7.59 -4.59
C GLY A 15 6.35 7.88 -3.22
N MET A 16 7.68 7.92 -3.16
CA MET A 16 8.41 8.17 -1.92
C MET A 16 8.13 9.57 -1.34
N THR A 17 8.07 10.58 -2.21
CA THR A 17 7.76 11.96 -1.78
C THR A 17 6.33 12.07 -1.27
N LEU A 18 5.35 11.48 -1.97
CA LEU A 18 3.96 11.44 -1.51
C LEU A 18 3.82 10.71 -0.17
N MET A 19 4.50 9.58 0.01
CA MET A 19 4.47 8.85 1.28
C MET A 19 5.07 9.68 2.42
N THR A 20 6.20 10.36 2.16
CA THR A 20 6.80 11.29 3.13
C THR A 20 5.83 12.42 3.50
N GLN A 21 5.11 12.97 2.52
CA GLN A 21 4.09 13.99 2.79
C GLN A 21 2.90 13.44 3.59
N ALA A 22 2.46 12.21 3.32
CA ALA A 22 1.37 11.58 4.07
C ALA A 22 1.70 11.48 5.57
N PHE A 23 2.91 11.02 5.91
CA PHE A 23 3.38 10.97 7.29
C PHE A 23 3.59 12.35 7.94
N ARG A 24 3.79 13.40 7.15
CA ARG A 24 3.87 14.78 7.66
C ARG A 24 2.50 15.39 7.97
N LEU A 25 1.46 15.01 7.22
CA LEU A 25 0.14 15.64 7.27
C LEU A 25 -0.86 14.88 8.14
N ALA A 26 -0.70 13.57 8.28
CA ALA A 26 -1.61 12.71 9.05
C ALA A 26 -0.88 11.94 10.16
N PRO A 27 -1.56 11.57 11.26
CA PRO A 27 -0.98 10.74 12.30
C PRO A 27 -0.47 9.40 11.74
N ALA A 28 0.68 8.93 12.22
CA ALA A 28 1.28 7.68 11.76
C ALA A 28 0.33 6.47 11.87
N VAL A 29 -0.59 6.47 12.84
CA VAL A 29 -1.58 5.40 13.02
C VAL A 29 -2.60 5.34 11.88
N VAL A 30 -2.83 6.45 11.18
CA VAL A 30 -3.74 6.53 10.03
C VAL A 30 -3.02 6.11 8.76
N VAL A 31 -1.74 6.48 8.63
CA VAL A 31 -0.94 6.21 7.43
C VAL A 31 -0.42 4.77 7.41
N ALA A 32 -0.08 4.17 8.56
CA ALA A 32 0.48 2.83 8.63
C ALA A 32 -0.40 1.74 7.97
N PRO A 33 -1.73 1.67 8.20
CA PRO A 33 -2.61 0.75 7.48
C PRO A 33 -2.58 0.92 5.96
N LEU A 34 -2.44 2.16 5.48
CA LEU A 34 -2.35 2.45 4.04
C LEU A 34 -1.02 1.95 3.47
N ASP A 35 0.08 2.14 4.18
CA ASP A 35 1.40 1.62 3.79
C ASP A 35 1.39 0.09 3.67
N TYR A 36 0.73 -0.61 4.60
CA TYR A 36 0.57 -2.07 4.53
C TYR A 36 -0.26 -2.55 3.33
N THR A 37 -1.09 -1.71 2.70
CA THR A 37 -1.77 -2.10 1.45
C THR A 37 -0.77 -2.37 0.31
N GLY A 38 0.47 -1.88 0.43
CA GLY A 38 1.58 -2.24 -0.46
C GLY A 38 1.84 -3.75 -0.49
N LEU A 39 1.61 -4.48 0.61
CA LEU A 39 1.70 -5.94 0.64
C LEU A 39 0.64 -6.59 -0.26
N ILE A 40 -0.59 -6.05 -0.25
CA ILE A 40 -1.68 -6.55 -1.09
C ILE A 40 -1.30 -6.38 -2.57
N TRP A 41 -0.80 -5.19 -2.94
CA TRP A 41 -0.32 -4.94 -4.30
C TRP A 41 0.88 -5.81 -4.68
N ALA A 42 1.84 -5.99 -3.78
CA ALA A 42 3.00 -6.86 -4.01
C ALA A 42 2.57 -8.31 -4.28
N THR A 43 1.66 -8.86 -3.48
CA THR A 43 1.09 -10.19 -3.71
C THR A 43 0.32 -10.28 -5.02
N LEU A 44 -0.52 -9.30 -5.34
CA LEU A 44 -1.30 -9.30 -6.58
C LEU A 44 -0.40 -9.21 -7.81
N LEU A 45 0.61 -8.33 -7.79
CA LEU A 45 1.57 -8.20 -8.88
C LEU A 45 2.45 -9.46 -8.98
N GLY A 46 2.84 -10.05 -7.85
CA GLY A 46 3.49 -11.37 -7.76
C GLY A 46 2.71 -12.44 -8.51
N TRP A 47 1.42 -12.56 -8.21
CA TRP A 47 0.52 -13.49 -8.88
C TRP A 47 0.34 -13.17 -10.38
N VAL A 48 0.17 -11.90 -10.76
CA VAL A 48 -0.08 -11.52 -12.17
C VAL A 48 1.15 -11.73 -13.04
N PHE A 49 2.33 -11.28 -12.61
CA PHE A 49 3.54 -11.28 -13.43
C PHE A 49 4.36 -12.56 -13.29
N TRP A 50 4.37 -13.19 -12.11
CA TRP A 50 5.17 -14.37 -11.81
C TRP A 50 4.34 -15.64 -11.57
N ARG A 51 3.00 -15.55 -11.57
CA ARG A 51 2.08 -16.67 -11.30
C ARG A 51 2.35 -17.35 -9.95
N GLU A 52 2.83 -16.58 -8.99
CA GLU A 52 3.11 -17.04 -7.64
C GLU A 52 1.83 -17.49 -6.93
N ALA A 53 1.85 -18.66 -6.30
CA ALA A 53 0.66 -19.23 -5.67
C ALA A 53 0.28 -18.43 -4.42
N ILE A 54 -0.94 -17.90 -4.39
CA ILE A 54 -1.49 -17.23 -3.21
C ILE A 54 -2.04 -18.33 -2.28
N ASP A 55 -1.39 -18.54 -1.14
CA ASP A 55 -1.85 -19.50 -0.14
C ASP A 55 -2.99 -18.92 0.73
N GLY A 56 -3.69 -19.80 1.46
CA GLY A 56 -4.78 -19.38 2.33
C GLY A 56 -4.36 -18.40 3.43
N MET A 57 -3.09 -18.48 3.87
CA MET A 57 -2.55 -17.61 4.92
C MET A 57 -2.31 -16.18 4.41
N THR A 58 -1.87 -16.03 3.16
CA THR A 58 -1.71 -14.76 2.46
C THR A 58 -3.06 -14.07 2.27
N VAL A 59 -4.10 -14.82 1.89
CA VAL A 59 -5.47 -14.28 1.79
C VAL A 59 -5.96 -13.80 3.16
N LEU A 60 -5.73 -14.58 4.21
CA LEU A 60 -6.13 -14.19 5.57
C LEU A 60 -5.39 -12.93 6.03
N GLY A 61 -4.08 -12.84 5.79
CA GLY A 61 -3.30 -11.62 6.07
C GLY A 61 -3.80 -10.41 5.29
N ALA A 62 -4.09 -10.58 3.99
CA ALA A 62 -4.66 -9.52 3.15
C ALA A 62 -6.01 -9.02 3.68
N LEU A 63 -6.89 -9.93 4.11
CA LEU A 63 -8.19 -9.58 4.72
C LEU A 63 -8.00 -8.73 5.99
N VAL A 64 -7.04 -9.09 6.85
CA VAL A 64 -6.73 -8.32 8.07
C VAL A 64 -6.22 -6.92 7.73
N ILE A 65 -5.34 -6.79 6.73
CA ILE A 65 -4.83 -5.49 6.27
C ILE A 65 -5.97 -4.62 5.72
N VAL A 66 -6.84 -5.17 4.86
CA VAL A 66 -8.00 -4.46 4.32
C VAL A 66 -8.95 -4.03 5.45
N ALA A 67 -9.25 -4.93 6.39
CA ALA A 67 -10.12 -4.63 7.53
C ALA A 67 -9.54 -3.50 8.41
N SER A 68 -8.23 -3.50 8.65
CA SER A 68 -7.54 -2.44 9.39
C SER A 68 -7.61 -1.08 8.68
N GLY A 69 -7.41 -1.07 7.35
CA GLY A 69 -7.54 0.14 6.53
C GLY A 69 -8.96 0.71 6.57
N VAL A 70 -9.97 -0.14 6.38
CA VAL A 70 -11.39 0.24 6.45
C VAL A 70 -11.75 0.75 7.85
N PHE A 71 -11.32 0.07 8.91
CA PHE A 71 -11.57 0.48 10.30
C PHE A 71 -10.98 1.86 10.59
N THR A 72 -9.77 2.12 10.11
CA THR A 72 -9.09 3.41 10.28
C THR A 72 -9.87 4.56 9.62
N ILE A 73 -10.28 4.38 8.37
CA ILE A 73 -11.09 5.37 7.63
C ILE A 73 -12.42 5.63 8.34
N LEU A 74 -13.09 4.57 8.80
CA LEU A 74 -14.37 4.68 9.51
C LEU A 74 -14.22 5.37 10.87
N ARG A 75 -13.12 5.13 11.59
CA ARG A 75 -12.83 5.78 12.86
C ARG A 75 -12.56 7.27 12.69
N GLU A 76 -11.81 7.65 11.66
CA GLU A 76 -11.49 9.05 11.39
C GLU A 76 -12.74 9.85 11.02
N ARG A 77 -13.65 9.28 10.21
CA ARG A 77 -14.97 9.87 9.93
C ARG A 77 -15.87 10.03 11.16
N ARG A 78 -15.60 9.31 12.24
CA ARG A 78 -16.36 9.38 13.50
C ARG A 78 -15.71 10.31 14.52
N ALA A 79 -14.45 10.71 14.29
CA ALA A 79 -13.71 11.67 15.11
C ALA A 79 -13.81 13.12 14.58
N VAL A 80 -14.23 13.29 13.32
CA VAL A 80 -14.68 14.56 12.71
C VAL A 80 -16.16 14.77 12.97
#